data_AF-A0A1L9R9Z4-F1
#
_entry.id   AF-A0A1L9R9Z4-F1
#
_cell.length_a   1.000
_cell.length_b   1.000
_cell.length_c   1.000
_cell.angle_alpha   90.00
_cell.angle_beta   90.00
_cell.angle_gamma   90.00
#
_symmetry.space_group_name_H-M   'P 1'
#
loop_
_entity.id
_entity.type
_entity.pdbx_description
1 polymer ?
#
loop_
_entity_poly.entity_id
_entity_poly.type
_entity_poly.pdbx_seq_one_letter_code
_entity_poly.pdbx_strand_id
1 'polypeptide(L)'
;MLDAVEVPFDASKLAFRTNFDGLSTSNPALQLQLENVTKSYQSALTNFASEDKNAREDYQDQKDNGLTDASFGTWVKQGDCPQWIAAKNQLESAGAQLTQAAMNAFGQDYQQKLGKEQSDFSREAHQAGHWPEMF
;
A
#
# COMPACT_ATOMS: atom_id res chain seq x y z
N MET A 1 1.72 -5.48 -19.65
CA MET A 1 2.08 -5.23 -18.24
C MET A 1 0.81 -5.43 -17.45
N LEU A 2 0.84 -6.22 -16.37
CA LEU A 2 -0.34 -6.47 -15.55
C LEU A 2 -0.71 -5.22 -14.74
N ASP A 3 -2.01 -5.02 -14.51
CA ASP A 3 -2.47 -4.05 -13.51
C ASP A 3 -2.00 -4.49 -12.13
N ALA A 4 -1.69 -3.53 -11.26
CA ALA A 4 -1.13 -3.84 -9.94
C ALA A 4 -2.07 -4.71 -9.09
N VAL A 5 -3.39 -4.48 -9.22
CA VAL A 5 -4.44 -5.29 -8.56
C VAL A 5 -4.39 -6.77 -8.94
N GLU A 6 -3.94 -7.11 -10.14
CA GLU A 6 -3.84 -8.51 -10.56
C GLU A 6 -2.71 -9.25 -9.81
N VAL A 7 -1.76 -8.53 -9.23
CA VAL A 7 -0.61 -9.08 -8.50
C VAL A 7 -0.93 -9.18 -7.00
N PRO A 8 -0.67 -10.33 -6.35
CA PRO A 8 -0.81 -10.46 -4.90
C PRO A 8 -0.12 -9.36 -4.13
N PHE A 9 -0.84 -8.79 -3.16
CA PHE A 9 -0.31 -7.71 -2.35
C PHE A 9 0.80 -8.21 -1.44
N ASP A 10 1.92 -7.49 -1.42
CA ASP A 10 3.07 -7.77 -0.56
C ASP A 10 3.42 -6.52 0.24
N ALA A 11 2.95 -6.48 1.49
CA ALA A 11 3.18 -5.37 2.41
C ALA A 11 4.67 -5.08 2.63
N SER A 12 5.55 -6.09 2.51
CA SER A 12 6.99 -5.92 2.76
C SER A 12 7.63 -4.96 1.76
N LYS A 13 7.10 -4.89 0.53
CA LYS A 13 7.57 -3.96 -0.51
C LYS A 13 7.31 -2.49 -0.18
N LEU A 14 6.45 -2.20 0.81
CA LEU A 14 6.12 -0.84 1.25
C LEU A 14 6.80 -0.44 2.56
N ALA A 15 7.66 -1.30 3.12
CA ALA A 15 8.37 -1.03 4.38
C ALA A 15 9.19 0.28 4.34
N PHE A 16 9.70 0.65 3.17
CA PHE A 16 10.49 1.87 2.95
C PHE A 16 9.76 3.15 3.37
N ARG A 17 8.42 3.18 3.28
CA ARG A 17 7.63 4.38 3.62
C ARG A 17 7.69 4.77 5.09
N THR A 18 8.08 3.84 5.95
CA THR A 18 8.26 4.06 7.39
C THR A 18 9.74 4.06 7.79
N ASN A 19 10.66 3.98 6.83
CA ASN A 19 12.09 4.06 7.08
C ASN A 19 12.51 5.54 7.19
N PHE A 20 12.57 6.05 8.42
CA PHE A 20 13.03 7.41 8.71
C PHE A 20 14.51 7.49 9.07
N ASP A 21 15.32 6.46 8.80
CA ASP A 21 16.75 6.47 9.11
C ASP A 21 17.45 7.67 8.46
N GLY A 22 18.24 8.37 9.27
CA GLY A 22 18.95 9.59 8.87
C GLY A 22 18.08 10.86 8.87
N LEU A 23 16.78 10.75 9.15
CA LEU A 23 15.86 11.89 9.28
C LEU A 23 15.58 12.16 10.75
N SER A 24 15.57 13.42 11.14
CA SER A 24 15.23 13.82 12.50
C SER A 24 14.51 15.15 12.52
N THR A 25 13.71 15.36 13.56
CA THR A 25 13.03 16.63 13.81
C THR A 25 13.28 17.01 15.27
N SER A 26 13.54 18.29 15.53
CA SER A 26 13.69 18.79 16.91
C SER A 26 12.34 19.11 17.57
N ASN A 27 11.23 18.96 16.84
CA ASN A 27 9.89 19.25 17.34
C ASN A 27 9.23 17.97 17.89
N PRO A 28 9.06 17.85 19.23
CA PRO A 28 8.51 16.64 19.84
C PRO A 28 7.05 16.39 19.45
N ALA A 29 6.27 17.42 19.13
CA ALA A 29 4.89 17.24 18.69
C ALA A 29 4.82 16.58 17.30
N LEU A 30 5.74 16.94 16.39
CA LEU A 30 5.81 16.33 15.06
C LEU A 30 6.30 14.88 15.16
N GLN A 31 7.22 14.59 16.07
CA GLN A 31 7.67 13.22 16.32
C GLN A 31 6.52 12.33 16.83
N LEU A 32 5.76 12.80 17.83
CA LEU A 32 4.59 12.06 18.34
C LEU A 32 3.53 11.86 17.27
N GLN A 33 3.26 12.89 16.46
CA GLN A 33 2.34 12.77 15.34
C GLN A 33 2.82 11.69 14.35
N LEU A 34 4.11 11.70 14.00
CA LEU A 34 4.70 10.75 13.06
C LEU A 34 4.62 9.31 13.57
N GLU A 35 4.90 9.06 14.85
CA GLU A 35 4.77 7.75 15.48
C GLU A 35 3.34 7.22 15.41
N ASN A 36 2.35 8.09 15.68
CA ASN A 36 0.94 7.71 15.62
C ASN A 36 0.50 7.36 14.20
N VAL A 37 0.81 8.19 13.20
CA VAL A 37 0.43 7.89 11.81
C VAL A 37 1.20 6.70 11.24
N THR A 38 2.43 6.45 11.70
CA THR A 38 3.20 5.25 11.33
C THR A 38 2.50 3.98 11.80
N LYS A 39 2.02 3.95 13.05
CA LYS A 39 1.24 2.83 13.59
C LYS A 39 -0.08 2.62 12.83
N SER A 40 -0.77 3.72 12.50
CA SER A 40 -1.99 3.65 11.68
C SER A 40 -1.72 3.09 10.29
N TYR A 41 -0.64 3.52 9.64
CA TYR A 41 -0.22 3.02 8.34
C TYR A 41 0.15 1.53 8.37
N GLN A 42 0.93 1.09 9.37
CA GLN A 42 1.29 -0.31 9.55
C GLN A 42 0.07 -1.20 9.84
N SER A 43 -0.89 -0.69 10.61
CA SER A 43 -2.17 -1.37 10.84
C SER A 43 -2.97 -1.51 9.55
N ALA A 44 -3.07 -0.44 8.75
CA ALA A 44 -3.76 -0.47 7.46
C ALA A 44 -3.08 -1.40 6.44
N LEU A 45 -1.75 -1.44 6.41
CA LEU A 45 -0.97 -2.38 5.59
C LEU A 45 -1.30 -3.83 5.94
N THR A 46 -1.33 -4.14 7.24
CA THR A 46 -1.62 -5.49 7.73
C THR A 46 -3.06 -5.89 7.41
N ASN A 47 -4.01 -4.97 7.62
CA ASN A 47 -5.41 -5.19 7.29
C ASN A 47 -5.59 -5.47 5.80
N PHE A 48 -5.03 -4.63 4.93
CA PHE A 48 -5.14 -4.83 3.49
C PHE A 48 -4.47 -6.11 3.01
N ALA A 49 -3.33 -6.51 3.57
CA ALA A 49 -2.71 -7.79 3.24
C ALA A 49 -3.59 -9.00 3.61
N SER A 50 -4.30 -8.92 4.74
CA SER A 50 -5.26 -9.95 5.14
C SER A 50 -6.46 -9.98 4.18
N GLU A 51 -7.03 -8.82 3.86
CA GLU A 51 -8.19 -8.74 2.96
C GLU A 51 -7.85 -9.10 1.51
N ASP A 52 -6.65 -8.77 1.01
CA ASP A 52 -6.17 -9.22 -0.31
C ASP A 52 -6.05 -10.74 -0.38
N LYS A 53 -5.51 -11.35 0.67
CA LYS A 53 -5.42 -12.81 0.75
C LYS A 53 -6.81 -13.45 0.75
N ASN A 54 -7.72 -13.00 1.63
CA ASN A 54 -9.08 -13.52 1.72
C ASN A 54 -9.83 -13.36 0.38
N ALA A 55 -9.75 -12.18 -0.23
CA ALA A 55 -10.41 -11.91 -1.51
C ALA A 55 -9.90 -12.84 -2.64
N ARG A 56 -8.60 -13.16 -2.64
CA ARG A 56 -8.01 -14.07 -3.63
C ARG A 56 -8.43 -15.52 -3.42
N GLU A 57 -8.57 -15.95 -2.17
CA GLU A 57 -9.11 -17.27 -1.84
C GLU A 57 -10.56 -17.37 -2.35
N ASP A 58 -11.41 -16.38 -2.02
CA ASP A 58 -12.80 -16.33 -2.49
C ASP A 58 -12.90 -16.29 -4.03
N TYR A 59 -12.06 -15.49 -4.68
CA TYR A 59 -12.01 -15.42 -6.14
C TYR A 59 -11.62 -16.77 -6.76
N GLN A 60 -10.63 -17.45 -6.19
CA GLN A 60 -10.18 -18.74 -6.69
C GLN A 60 -11.28 -19.80 -6.53
N ASP A 61 -11.98 -19.82 -5.39
CA ASP A 61 -13.12 -20.71 -5.17
C ASP A 61 -14.26 -20.43 -6.17
N GLN A 62 -14.58 -19.16 -6.44
CA GLN A 62 -15.59 -18.81 -7.44
C GLN A 62 -15.17 -19.24 -8.85
N LYS A 63 -13.89 -19.07 -9.19
CA LYS A 63 -13.34 -19.48 -10.48
C LYS A 63 -13.39 -21.00 -10.66
N ASP A 64 -13.00 -21.76 -9.64
CA ASP A 64 -13.00 -23.23 -9.67
C ASP A 64 -14.43 -23.81 -9.76
N ASN A 65 -15.41 -23.11 -9.18
CA ASN A 65 -16.83 -23.43 -9.30
C ASN A 65 -17.48 -22.91 -10.60
N GLY A 66 -16.73 -22.23 -11.47
CA GLY A 66 -17.23 -21.67 -12.73
C GLY A 66 -18.20 -20.50 -12.56
N LEU A 67 -18.18 -19.83 -11.40
CA LEU A 67 -19.02 -18.67 -11.09
C LEU A 67 -18.47 -17.36 -11.65
N THR A 68 -17.17 -17.33 -11.95
CA THR A 68 -16.53 -16.18 -12.61
C THR A 68 -15.40 -16.63 -13.54
N ASP A 69 -15.32 -15.97 -14.68
CA ASP A 69 -14.25 -16.04 -15.68
C ASP A 69 -13.52 -14.69 -15.81
N ALA A 70 -13.94 -13.69 -15.04
CA ALA A 70 -13.30 -12.37 -14.97
C ALA A 70 -11.89 -12.45 -14.35
N SER A 71 -11.03 -11.48 -14.66
CA SER A 71 -9.77 -11.29 -13.92
C SER A 71 -10.07 -10.87 -12.47
N PHE A 72 -9.11 -11.08 -11.55
CA PHE A 72 -9.29 -10.69 -10.15
C PHE A 72 -9.63 -9.20 -10.05
N GLY A 73 -8.89 -8.34 -10.77
CA GLY A 73 -9.13 -6.90 -10.72
C GLY A 73 -10.50 -6.48 -11.26
N THR A 74 -11.07 -7.23 -12.20
CA THR A 74 -12.43 -6.98 -12.68
C THR A 74 -13.46 -7.44 -11.64
N TRP A 75 -13.27 -8.64 -11.09
CA TRP A 75 -14.14 -9.23 -10.07
C TRP A 75 -14.26 -8.33 -8.83
N VAL A 76 -13.13 -7.86 -8.29
CA VAL A 76 -13.16 -6.95 -7.15
C VAL A 76 -13.87 -5.62 -7.49
N LYS A 77 -13.64 -5.06 -8.68
CA LYS A 77 -14.29 -3.80 -9.14
C LYS A 77 -15.80 -3.94 -9.37
N GLN A 78 -16.29 -5.14 -9.66
CA GLN A 78 -17.73 -5.41 -9.80
C GLN A 78 -18.45 -5.43 -8.45
N GLY A 79 -17.71 -5.33 -7.34
CA GLY A 79 -18.26 -5.21 -5.99
C GLY A 79 -18.35 -6.54 -5.25
N ASP A 80 -17.78 -7.61 -5.80
CA ASP A 80 -17.83 -8.94 -5.19
C ASP A 80 -16.99 -9.06 -3.91
N CYS A 81 -16.09 -8.08 -3.64
CA CYS A 81 -15.33 -8.01 -2.40
C CYS A 81 -15.28 -6.59 -1.80
N PRO A 82 -16.35 -6.15 -1.10
CA PRO A 82 -16.42 -4.79 -0.55
C PRO A 82 -15.40 -4.53 0.58
N GLN A 83 -15.00 -5.56 1.33
CA GLN A 83 -13.99 -5.43 2.40
C GLN A 83 -12.61 -5.12 1.83
N TRP A 84 -12.23 -5.75 0.72
CA TRP A 84 -11.01 -5.45 0.00
C TRP A 84 -10.95 -3.98 -0.43
N ILE A 85 -12.05 -3.47 -1.02
CA ILE A 85 -12.15 -2.06 -1.44
C ILE A 85 -12.02 -1.12 -0.24
N ALA A 86 -12.72 -1.43 0.86
CA ALA A 86 -12.67 -0.61 2.07
C ALA A 86 -11.25 -0.59 2.68
N ALA A 87 -10.58 -1.74 2.77
CA ALA A 87 -9.23 -1.87 3.29
C ALA A 87 -8.20 -1.15 2.39
N LYS A 88 -8.35 -1.24 1.07
CA LYS A 88 -7.53 -0.49 0.11
C LYS A 88 -7.65 1.02 0.34
N ASN A 89 -8.88 1.54 0.40
CA ASN A 89 -9.12 2.97 0.62
C ASN A 89 -8.54 3.45 1.97
N GLN A 90 -8.61 2.60 3.01
CA GLN A 90 -7.99 2.90 4.30
C GLN A 90 -6.47 2.98 4.20
N LEU A 91 -5.84 2.06 3.46
CA LEU A 91 -4.40 2.07 3.23
C LEU A 91 -3.95 3.32 2.46
N GLU A 92 -4.64 3.67 1.39
CA GLU A 92 -4.38 4.91 0.62
C GLU A 92 -4.51 6.17 1.50
N SER A 93 -5.56 6.23 2.32
CA SER A 93 -5.74 7.35 3.26
C SER A 93 -4.62 7.43 4.30
N ALA A 94 -4.24 6.29 4.88
CA ALA A 94 -3.16 6.22 5.87
C ALA A 94 -1.81 6.57 5.25
N GLY A 95 -1.54 6.13 4.02
CA GLY A 95 -0.30 6.44 3.31
C GLY A 95 -0.18 7.91 2.91
N ALA A 96 -1.30 8.56 2.57
CA ALA A 96 -1.35 10.01 2.37
C ALA A 96 -1.08 10.79 3.68
N GLN A 97 -1.71 10.37 4.79
CA GLN A 97 -1.47 10.98 6.11
C GLN A 97 -0.02 10.82 6.57
N LEU A 98 0.57 9.63 6.37
CA LEU A 98 1.98 9.37 6.66
C LEU A 98 2.90 10.30 5.87
N THR A 99 2.66 10.42 4.56
CA THR A 99 3.44 11.29 3.68
C THR A 99 3.36 12.74 4.14
N GLN A 100 2.16 13.23 4.46
CA GLN A 100 1.98 14.60 4.96
C GLN A 100 2.69 14.83 6.30
N ALA A 101 2.57 13.91 7.26
CA ALA A 101 3.22 14.05 8.56
C ALA A 101 4.75 14.01 8.44
N ALA A 102 5.29 13.11 7.61
CA ALA A 102 6.72 13.00 7.37
C ALA A 102 7.28 14.24 6.65
N MET A 103 6.55 14.80 5.67
CA MET A 103 6.90 16.08 5.06
C MET A 103 6.90 17.23 6.07
N ASN A 104 5.93 17.26 7.00
CA ASN A 104 5.93 18.29 8.04
C ASN A 104 7.10 18.13 9.03
N ALA A 105 7.47 16.89 9.36
CA ALA A 105 8.54 16.59 10.32
C ALA A 105 9.94 16.82 9.75
N PHE A 106 10.17 16.41 8.50
CA PHE A 106 11.50 16.30 7.90
C PHE A 106 11.71 17.18 6.66
N GLY A 107 10.63 17.73 6.09
CA GLY A 107 10.70 18.60 4.92
C GLY A 107 11.24 17.91 3.68
N GLN A 108 12.15 18.61 2.99
CA GLN A 108 12.67 18.21 1.68
C GLN A 108 13.50 16.93 1.72
N ASP A 109 14.17 16.64 2.84
CA ASP A 109 15.01 15.44 2.98
C ASP A 109 14.17 14.16 2.88
N TYR A 110 12.97 14.16 3.48
CA TYR A 110 12.02 13.06 3.31
C TYR A 110 11.53 12.96 1.87
N GLN A 111 11.20 14.08 1.21
CA GLN A 111 10.74 14.06 -0.17
C GLN A 111 11.77 13.45 -1.12
N GLN A 112 13.06 13.79 -0.94
CA GLN A 112 14.14 13.22 -1.75
C GLN A 112 14.31 11.72 -1.49
N LYS A 113 14.31 11.30 -0.22
CA LYS A 113 14.42 9.89 0.17
C LYS A 113 13.26 9.07 -0.41
N LEU A 114 12.02 9.52 -0.18
CA LEU A 114 10.81 8.88 -0.67
C LEU A 114 10.82 8.78 -2.20
N GLY A 115 11.19 9.84 -2.90
CA GLY A 115 11.23 9.84 -4.37
C GLY A 115 12.21 8.80 -4.93
N LYS A 116 13.37 8.61 -4.28
CA LYS A 116 14.34 7.58 -4.68
C LYS A 116 13.78 6.18 -4.43
N GLU A 117 13.29 5.91 -3.23
CA GLU A 117 12.76 4.58 -2.86
C GLU A 117 11.53 4.21 -3.69
N GLN A 118 10.65 5.17 -3.98
CA GLN A 118 9.52 4.98 -4.89
C GLN A 118 9.96 4.70 -6.33
N SER A 119 11.03 5.34 -6.81
CA SER A 119 11.58 5.07 -8.13
C SER A 119 12.16 3.66 -8.22
N ASP A 120 12.87 3.20 -7.19
CA ASP A 120 13.40 1.85 -7.09
C ASP A 120 12.26 0.81 -7.06
N PHE A 121 11.24 1.03 -6.22
CA PHE A 121 10.02 0.21 -6.17
C PHE A 121 9.30 0.14 -7.53
N SER A 122 9.15 1.27 -8.21
CA SER A 122 8.50 1.34 -9.53
C SER A 122 9.29 0.57 -10.58
N ARG A 123 10.63 0.68 -10.56
CA ARG A 123 11.51 -0.06 -11.45
C ARG A 123 11.39 -1.56 -11.22
N GLU A 124 11.37 -2.00 -9.97
CA GLU A 124 11.19 -3.43 -9.62
C GLU A 124 9.86 -3.98 -10.10
N ALA A 125 8.75 -3.24 -9.92
CA ALA A 125 7.44 -3.61 -10.44
C ALA A 125 7.45 -3.79 -11.96
N HIS A 126 8.05 -2.84 -12.68
CA HIS A 126 8.18 -2.93 -14.15
C HIS A 126 9.02 -4.11 -14.60
N GLN A 127 10.13 -4.40 -13.91
CA GLN A 127 10.96 -5.58 -14.18
C GLN A 127 10.21 -6.89 -13.93
N ALA A 128 9.32 -6.90 -12.94
CA ALA A 128 8.40 -8.01 -12.66
C ALA A 128 7.19 -8.06 -13.62
N GLY A 129 7.06 -7.10 -14.56
CA GLY A 129 6.04 -7.13 -15.61
C GLY A 129 4.68 -6.55 -15.23
N HIS A 130 4.59 -5.77 -14.14
CA HIS A 130 3.36 -5.15 -13.68
C HIS A 130 3.52 -3.65 -13.39
N TRP A 131 2.40 -2.92 -13.31
CA TRP A 131 2.40 -1.53 -12.84
C TRP A 131 2.62 -1.48 -11.32
N PRO A 132 3.33 -0.48 -10.79
CA PRO A 132 3.43 -0.27 -9.35
C PRO A 132 2.11 0.29 -8.81
N GLU A 133 1.74 -0.15 -7.61
CA GLU A 133 0.64 0.47 -6.85
C GLU A 133 1.22 1.41 -5.80
N MET A 134 0.78 2.67 -5.87
CA MET A 134 1.26 3.72 -4.99
C MET A 134 0.17 4.01 -3.97
N PHE A 135 0.45 3.71 -2.70
CA PHE A 135 -0.43 3.99 -1.56
C PHE A 135 -0.07 5.31 -0.87
#